data_AF-A0A916Q8I9-F1
#
_entry.id   AF-A0A916Q8I9-F1
#
_cell.length_a   1.000
_cell.length_b   1.000
_cell.length_c   1.000
_cell.angle_alpha   90.00
_cell.angle_beta   90.00
_cell.angle_gamma   90.00
#
_symmetry.space_group_name_H-M   'P 1'
#
loop_
_entity.id
_entity.type
_entity.pdbx_description
1 polymer ?
#
loop_
_entity_poly.entity_id
_entity_poly.type
_entity_poly.pdbx_seq_one_letter_code
_entity_poly.pdbx_strand_id
1 'polypeptide(L)'
;MNRKIGWESYEFDEIELVYEKAEENESIGRLLEQLEIQALAEAKANCGLLMTDAGGRISPEQFDNLEEEDKETVIKVLSGLGLGSVEQDLQKGIFHVWFTNKIQTVMACTMFALLNYLEKLDGAVNVRHLEWTLELQVPPGGRKGLVQWEMLIMQLYPWITVEETAAGQIERKFAADKDTSQKENGKGNSSFWERCRKMIMGIKRKK
;
A
#
# COMPACT_ATOMS: atom_id res chain seq x y z
N MET A 1 -22.29 -2.98 4.90
CA MET A 1 -21.19 -2.00 4.73
C MET A 1 -21.58 -1.00 3.64
N ASN A 2 -21.21 0.27 3.75
CA ASN A 2 -21.63 1.31 2.80
C ASN A 2 -20.44 1.80 1.96
N ARG A 3 -20.11 1.04 0.90
CA ARG A 3 -18.97 1.32 0.00
C ARG A 3 -19.06 2.71 -0.63
N LYS A 4 -17.90 3.35 -0.81
CA LYS A 4 -17.71 4.66 -1.43
C LYS A 4 -16.99 4.60 -2.76
N ILE A 5 -16.38 3.46 -3.10
CA ILE A 5 -15.71 3.22 -4.39
C ILE A 5 -15.90 1.76 -4.80
N GLY A 6 -16.12 1.51 -6.10
CA GLY A 6 -16.45 0.21 -6.65
C GLY A 6 -15.28 -0.76 -6.85
N TRP A 7 -14.04 -0.27 -6.92
CA TRP A 7 -12.83 -1.06 -7.20
C TRP A 7 -12.89 -1.85 -8.53
N GLU A 8 -13.41 -1.20 -9.58
CA GLU A 8 -13.69 -1.81 -10.89
C GLU A 8 -12.53 -1.64 -11.90
N SER A 9 -11.50 -0.87 -11.59
CA SER A 9 -10.33 -0.66 -12.47
C SER A 9 -9.38 -1.85 -12.55
N TYR A 10 -9.48 -2.80 -11.59
CA TYR A 10 -8.55 -3.90 -11.38
C TYR A 10 -7.10 -3.47 -11.05
N GLU A 11 -6.86 -2.20 -10.71
CA GLU A 11 -5.55 -1.73 -10.25
C GLU A 11 -5.15 -2.34 -8.89
N PHE A 12 -6.15 -2.69 -8.07
CA PHE A 12 -6.06 -3.60 -6.93
C PHE A 12 -7.01 -4.78 -7.15
N ASP A 13 -6.58 -5.68 -8.02
CA ASP A 13 -7.29 -6.88 -8.48
C ASP A 13 -7.81 -7.84 -7.39
N GLU A 14 -7.24 -7.85 -6.19
CA GLU A 14 -7.71 -8.72 -5.09
C GLU A 14 -8.56 -7.97 -4.05
N ILE A 15 -8.75 -6.65 -4.18
CA ILE A 15 -9.38 -5.89 -3.10
C ILE A 15 -10.85 -6.30 -2.87
N GLU A 16 -11.53 -6.79 -3.90
CA GLU A 16 -12.89 -7.34 -3.77
C GLU A 16 -12.95 -8.48 -2.75
N LEU A 17 -11.96 -9.38 -2.72
CA LEU A 17 -11.91 -10.47 -1.75
C LEU A 17 -11.73 -9.97 -0.30
N VAL A 18 -11.03 -8.84 -0.14
CA VAL A 18 -10.92 -8.16 1.17
C VAL A 18 -12.28 -7.64 1.62
N TYR A 19 -13.08 -7.11 0.69
CA TYR A 19 -14.44 -6.68 0.98
C TYR A 19 -15.37 -7.86 1.30
N GLU A 20 -15.28 -8.97 0.57
CA GLU A 20 -16.04 -10.20 0.88
C GLU A 20 -15.79 -10.67 2.32
N LYS A 21 -14.53 -10.71 2.76
CA LYS A 21 -14.18 -11.03 4.17
C LYS A 21 -14.76 -10.04 5.17
N ALA A 22 -14.79 -8.75 4.80
CA ALA A 22 -15.30 -7.70 5.66
C ALA A 22 -16.84 -7.74 5.79
N GLU A 23 -17.56 -8.26 4.80
CA GLU A 23 -19.02 -8.41 4.85
C GLU A 23 -19.48 -9.43 5.89
N GLU A 24 -18.65 -10.43 6.18
CA GLU A 24 -18.93 -11.46 7.20
C GLU A 24 -18.80 -10.92 8.64
N ASN A 25 -18.17 -9.75 8.82
CA ASN A 25 -17.92 -9.17 10.14
C ASN A 25 -18.13 -7.65 10.16
N GLU A 26 -19.21 -7.22 10.83
CA GLU A 26 -19.59 -5.81 10.90
C GLU A 26 -18.47 -4.89 11.44
N SER A 27 -17.64 -5.38 12.37
CA SER A 27 -16.51 -4.60 12.90
C SER A 27 -15.45 -4.35 11.82
N ILE A 28 -15.10 -5.38 11.05
CA ILE A 28 -14.15 -5.29 9.94
C ILE A 28 -14.72 -4.37 8.86
N GLY A 29 -15.99 -4.57 8.49
CA GLY A 29 -16.67 -3.72 7.51
C GLY A 29 -16.67 -2.23 7.88
N ARG A 30 -16.87 -1.88 9.16
CA ARG A 30 -16.80 -0.49 9.62
C ARG A 30 -15.39 0.09 9.52
N LEU A 31 -14.35 -0.69 9.85
CA LEU A 31 -12.96 -0.25 9.74
C LEU A 31 -12.55 -0.06 8.27
N LEU A 32 -12.97 -0.96 7.39
CA LEU A 32 -12.70 -0.88 5.95
C LEU A 32 -13.41 0.32 5.31
N GLU A 33 -14.67 0.59 5.69
CA GLU A 33 -15.39 1.81 5.26
C GLU A 33 -14.67 3.09 5.72
N GLN A 34 -14.16 3.12 6.95
CA GLN A 34 -13.37 4.26 7.43
C GLN A 34 -12.05 4.42 6.66
N LEU A 35 -11.38 3.31 6.33
CA LEU A 35 -10.16 3.32 5.53
C LEU A 35 -10.43 3.90 4.14
N GLU A 36 -11.52 3.49 3.51
CA GLU A 36 -11.97 3.96 2.19
C GLU A 36 -12.25 5.47 2.18
N ILE A 37 -13.01 5.96 3.15
CA ILE A 37 -13.28 7.40 3.31
C ILE A 37 -11.96 8.18 3.45
N GLN A 38 -11.02 7.67 4.25
CA GLN A 38 -9.72 8.30 4.43
C GLN A 38 -8.87 8.24 3.16
N ALA A 39 -8.87 7.13 2.43
CA ALA A 39 -8.12 6.99 1.18
C ALA A 39 -8.64 7.96 0.10
N LEU A 40 -9.96 8.13 -0.02
CA LEU A 40 -10.55 9.13 -0.92
C LEU A 40 -10.20 10.57 -0.51
N ALA A 41 -10.21 10.87 0.79
CA ALA A 41 -9.84 12.19 1.31
C ALA A 41 -8.34 12.48 1.08
N GLU A 42 -7.46 11.52 1.36
CA GLU A 42 -6.03 11.60 1.07
C GLU A 42 -5.77 11.76 -0.42
N ALA A 43 -6.46 10.98 -1.26
CA ALA A 43 -6.34 11.06 -2.71
C ALA A 43 -6.73 12.43 -3.23
N LYS A 44 -7.87 12.97 -2.78
CA LYS A 44 -8.30 14.33 -3.11
C LYS A 44 -7.30 15.38 -2.68
N ALA A 45 -6.80 15.31 -1.45
CA ALA A 45 -5.86 16.28 -0.90
C ALA A 45 -4.50 16.28 -1.63
N ASN A 46 -4.12 15.13 -2.19
CA ASN A 46 -2.78 14.91 -2.75
C ASN A 46 -2.77 14.67 -4.26
N CYS A 47 -3.91 14.67 -4.95
CA CYS A 47 -4.00 14.47 -6.40
C CYS A 47 -3.18 15.51 -7.19
N GLY A 48 -2.95 16.70 -6.64
CA GLY A 48 -2.07 17.72 -7.20
C GLY A 48 -0.59 17.33 -7.25
N LEU A 49 -0.16 16.23 -6.61
CA LEU A 49 1.18 15.66 -6.79
C LEU A 49 1.32 14.93 -8.14
N LEU A 50 0.20 14.59 -8.77
CA LEU A 50 0.17 13.85 -10.04
C LEU A 50 0.23 14.83 -11.22
N MET A 51 1.08 14.52 -12.19
CA MET A 51 1.20 15.28 -13.43
C MET A 51 0.42 14.56 -14.53
N THR A 52 -0.46 15.29 -15.20
CA THR A 52 -1.15 14.84 -16.41
C THR A 52 -0.23 14.93 -17.63
N ASP A 53 -0.57 14.19 -18.69
CA ASP A 53 0.14 14.24 -19.97
C ASP A 53 0.18 15.63 -20.61
N ALA A 54 -0.83 16.46 -20.33
CA ALA A 54 -0.90 17.84 -20.81
C ALA A 54 0.01 18.80 -20.01
N GLY A 55 0.77 18.28 -19.04
CA GLY A 55 1.63 19.08 -18.15
C GLY A 55 0.88 19.80 -17.02
N GLY A 56 -0.44 19.58 -16.90
CA GLY A 56 -1.27 20.10 -15.81
C GLY A 56 -1.29 19.18 -14.59
N ARG A 57 -1.79 19.68 -13.46
CA ARG A 57 -2.05 18.90 -12.24
C ARG A 57 -3.56 18.73 -12.06
N ILE A 58 -3.98 17.65 -11.41
CA ILE A 58 -5.38 17.45 -11.02
C ILE A 58 -5.67 18.35 -9.82
N SER A 59 -6.70 19.19 -9.91
CA SER A 59 -7.20 19.95 -8.76
C SER A 59 -8.15 19.10 -7.90
N PRO A 60 -8.34 19.43 -6.61
CA PRO A 60 -9.30 18.73 -5.76
C PRO A 60 -10.73 18.72 -6.32
N GLU A 61 -11.15 19.79 -7.00
CA GLU A 61 -12.47 19.89 -7.65
C GLU A 61 -12.56 18.98 -8.88
N GLN A 62 -11.46 18.83 -9.62
CA GLN A 62 -11.40 17.88 -10.72
C GLN A 62 -11.46 16.44 -10.21
N PHE A 63 -10.81 16.15 -9.08
CA PHE A 63 -10.85 14.83 -8.45
C PHE A 63 -12.28 14.38 -8.08
N ASP A 64 -13.11 15.27 -7.55
CA ASP A 64 -14.50 14.94 -7.19
C ASP A 64 -15.31 14.43 -8.39
N ASN A 65 -15.03 15.00 -9.57
CA ASN A 65 -15.71 14.72 -10.82
C ASN A 65 -15.07 13.56 -11.62
N LEU A 66 -14.04 12.90 -11.10
CA LEU A 66 -13.49 11.69 -11.70
C LEU A 66 -14.47 10.53 -11.57
N GLU A 67 -14.46 9.66 -12.58
CA GLU A 67 -15.10 8.34 -12.52
C GLU A 67 -14.43 7.49 -11.41
N GLU A 68 -15.11 6.45 -10.95
CA GLU A 68 -14.60 5.59 -9.88
C GLU A 68 -13.26 4.94 -10.25
N GLU A 69 -13.14 4.37 -11.45
CA GLU A 69 -11.90 3.77 -11.96
C GLU A 69 -10.71 4.75 -11.94
N ASP A 70 -10.95 6.02 -12.25
CA ASP A 70 -9.92 7.06 -12.23
C ASP A 70 -9.53 7.42 -10.79
N LYS A 71 -10.49 7.44 -9.86
CA LYS A 71 -10.22 7.64 -8.42
C LYS A 71 -9.38 6.49 -7.86
N GLU A 72 -9.67 5.25 -8.23
CA GLU A 72 -8.88 4.07 -7.87
C GLU A 72 -7.45 4.19 -8.38
N THR A 73 -7.29 4.61 -9.64
CA THR A 73 -5.98 4.85 -10.24
C THR A 73 -5.19 5.90 -9.46
N VAL A 74 -5.83 7.00 -9.06
CA VAL A 74 -5.20 8.04 -8.23
C VAL A 74 -4.77 7.47 -6.87
N ILE A 75 -5.65 6.74 -6.19
CA ILE A 75 -5.34 6.07 -4.91
C ILE A 75 -4.13 5.15 -5.08
N LYS A 76 -4.13 4.34 -6.14
CA LYS A 76 -3.05 3.39 -6.42
C LYS A 76 -1.72 4.06 -6.75
N VAL A 77 -1.72 5.21 -7.44
CA VAL A 77 -0.47 5.93 -7.70
C VAL A 77 0.05 6.57 -6.40
N LEU A 78 -0.83 7.13 -5.59
CA LEU A 78 -0.47 7.76 -4.32
C LEU A 78 -0.02 6.75 -3.26
N SER A 79 -0.59 5.54 -3.24
CA SER A 79 -0.18 4.47 -2.33
C SER A 79 1.32 4.13 -2.48
N GLY A 80 1.82 4.16 -3.73
CA GLY A 80 3.23 3.94 -4.03
C GLY A 80 4.16 5.04 -3.50
N LEU A 81 3.64 6.20 -3.08
CA LEU A 81 4.46 7.23 -2.43
C LEU A 81 4.74 6.86 -0.98
N GLY A 82 3.81 6.24 -0.28
CA GLY A 82 3.97 5.82 1.12
C GLY A 82 4.72 4.51 1.26
N LEU A 83 4.67 3.63 0.25
CA LEU A 83 5.36 2.35 0.23
C LEU A 83 6.78 2.48 -0.35
N GLY A 84 7.79 2.11 0.43
CA GLY A 84 9.19 2.08 0.00
C GLY A 84 9.58 0.75 -0.65
N SER A 85 9.46 -0.34 0.12
CA SER A 85 9.73 -1.70 -0.35
C SER A 85 8.94 -2.72 0.46
N VAL A 86 8.78 -3.91 -0.13
CA VAL A 86 8.24 -5.10 0.53
C VAL A 86 9.17 -6.26 0.21
N GLU A 87 9.66 -6.95 1.23
CA GLU A 87 10.50 -8.15 1.10
C GLU A 87 9.92 -9.31 1.91
N GLN A 88 10.21 -10.53 1.49
CA GLN A 88 9.71 -11.75 2.14
C GLN A 88 10.90 -12.61 2.60
N ASP A 89 10.95 -12.96 3.88
CA ASP A 89 11.81 -14.01 4.42
C ASP A 89 10.97 -15.29 4.59
N LEU A 90 11.00 -16.13 3.56
CA LEU A 90 10.25 -17.38 3.54
C LEU A 90 10.74 -18.40 4.57
N GLN A 91 11.98 -18.28 5.06
CA GLN A 91 12.51 -19.22 6.06
C GLN A 91 11.98 -18.89 7.45
N LYS A 92 11.87 -17.59 7.75
CA LYS A 92 11.37 -17.11 9.05
C LYS A 92 9.87 -16.84 9.08
N GLY A 93 9.21 -16.82 7.92
CA GLY A 93 7.80 -16.45 7.84
C GLY A 93 7.58 -14.96 8.10
N ILE A 94 8.46 -14.10 7.57
CA ILE A 94 8.41 -12.64 7.82
C ILE A 94 8.17 -11.87 6.52
N PHE A 95 7.25 -10.91 6.56
CA PHE A 95 7.12 -9.84 5.59
C PHE A 95 7.72 -8.57 6.17
N HIS A 96 8.74 -8.03 5.51
CA HIS A 96 9.30 -6.74 5.88
C HIS A 96 8.69 -5.67 4.96
N VAL A 97 8.05 -4.66 5.56
CA VAL A 97 7.46 -3.52 4.84
C VAL A 97 8.13 -2.24 5.29
N TRP A 98 8.73 -1.52 4.36
CA TRP A 98 9.35 -0.23 4.63
C TRP A 98 8.45 0.89 4.12
N PHE A 99 8.04 1.77 5.04
CA PHE A 99 7.32 2.98 4.66
C PHE A 99 8.29 4.13 4.38
N THR A 100 7.94 4.97 3.41
CA THR A 100 8.66 6.22 3.16
C THR A 100 8.19 7.31 4.12
N ASN A 101 8.94 8.41 4.20
CA ASN A 101 8.53 9.59 4.97
C ASN A 101 7.21 10.22 4.50
N LYS A 102 6.67 9.83 3.33
CA LYS A 102 5.37 10.30 2.82
C LYS A 102 4.20 9.53 3.40
N ILE A 103 4.41 8.46 4.15
CA ILE A 103 3.33 7.65 4.72
C ILE A 103 2.34 8.46 5.56
N GLN A 104 2.80 9.53 6.23
CA GLN A 104 1.94 10.43 7.02
C GLN A 104 0.89 11.16 6.18
N THR A 105 1.06 11.20 4.86
CA THR A 105 0.22 11.96 3.93
C THR A 105 -0.71 11.06 3.11
N VAL A 106 -0.35 9.79 2.94
CA VAL A 106 -1.02 8.82 2.05
C VAL A 106 -1.19 7.47 2.73
N MET A 107 -1.42 7.45 4.05
CA MET A 107 -1.45 6.23 4.85
C MET A 107 -2.56 5.31 4.38
N ALA A 108 -3.79 5.83 4.28
CA ALA A 108 -4.94 5.05 3.88
C ALA A 108 -4.81 4.54 2.44
N CYS A 109 -4.33 5.37 1.51
CA CYS A 109 -4.01 4.91 0.16
C CYS A 109 -2.99 3.75 0.18
N THR A 110 -1.94 3.89 1.01
CA THR A 110 -0.88 2.87 1.14
C THR A 110 -1.39 1.57 1.75
N MET A 111 -2.30 1.63 2.72
CA MET A 111 -2.91 0.45 3.31
C MET A 111 -3.70 -0.36 2.29
N PHE A 112 -4.42 0.27 1.34
CA PHE A 112 -5.09 -0.49 0.26
C PHE A 112 -4.10 -1.30 -0.59
N ALA A 113 -2.92 -0.74 -0.90
CA ALA A 113 -1.88 -1.48 -1.60
C ALA A 113 -1.35 -2.66 -0.77
N LEU A 114 -1.22 -2.48 0.55
CA LEU A 114 -0.79 -3.53 1.47
C LEU A 114 -1.86 -4.63 1.61
N LEU A 115 -3.13 -4.28 1.76
CA LEU A 115 -4.25 -5.23 1.82
C LEU A 115 -4.32 -6.05 0.53
N ASN A 116 -4.28 -5.38 -0.63
CA ASN A 116 -4.24 -6.08 -1.93
C ASN A 116 -3.05 -7.03 -2.03
N TYR A 117 -1.87 -6.62 -1.54
CA TYR A 117 -0.69 -7.49 -1.52
C TYR A 117 -0.86 -8.70 -0.59
N LEU A 118 -1.40 -8.51 0.61
CA LEU A 118 -1.63 -9.59 1.57
C LEU A 118 -2.69 -10.58 1.05
N GLU A 119 -3.74 -10.07 0.42
CA GLU A 119 -4.78 -10.91 -0.20
C GLU A 119 -4.22 -11.82 -1.28
N LYS A 120 -3.33 -11.32 -2.15
CA LYS A 120 -2.62 -12.15 -3.15
C LYS A 120 -1.87 -13.33 -2.56
N LEU A 121 -1.43 -13.18 -1.32
CA LEU A 121 -0.66 -14.20 -0.60
C LEU A 121 -1.58 -15.11 0.23
N ASP A 122 -2.79 -14.66 0.52
CA ASP A 122 -3.78 -15.43 1.26
C ASP A 122 -4.29 -16.57 0.38
N GLY A 123 -3.83 -17.79 0.69
CA GLY A 123 -4.05 -19.00 -0.09
C GLY A 123 -2.77 -19.61 -0.68
N ALA A 124 -1.77 -18.79 -1.04
CA ALA A 124 -0.49 -19.28 -1.56
C ALA A 124 0.53 -19.55 -0.45
N VAL A 125 0.49 -18.71 0.59
CA VAL A 125 1.54 -18.63 1.61
C VAL A 125 1.06 -19.11 2.98
N ASN A 126 -0.22 -18.95 3.28
CA ASN A 126 -0.87 -19.45 4.50
C ASN A 126 -0.81 -20.99 4.66
N VAL A 127 -0.46 -21.73 3.60
CA VAL A 127 -0.25 -23.19 3.64
C VAL A 127 1.16 -23.58 4.09
N ARG A 128 2.14 -22.64 4.02
CA ARG A 128 3.57 -22.96 4.20
C ARG A 128 4.08 -22.77 5.63
N HIS A 129 3.58 -21.76 6.34
CA HIS A 129 3.80 -21.57 7.77
C HIS A 129 2.46 -21.29 8.43
N LEU A 130 2.30 -21.77 9.67
CA LEU A 130 1.06 -21.60 10.43
C LEU A 130 0.86 -20.15 10.87
N GLU A 131 1.95 -19.40 11.04
CA GLU A 131 1.95 -18.01 11.49
C GLU A 131 3.04 -17.24 10.73
N TRP A 132 2.72 -16.02 10.31
CA TRP A 132 3.62 -15.07 9.68
C TRP A 132 3.71 -13.78 10.49
N THR A 133 4.84 -13.09 10.41
CA THR A 133 5.01 -11.76 11.01
C THR A 133 5.11 -10.70 9.93
N LEU A 134 4.29 -9.66 10.03
CA LEU A 134 4.37 -8.45 9.22
C LEU A 134 5.13 -7.38 10.00
N GLU A 135 6.41 -7.20 9.69
CA GLU A 135 7.25 -6.17 10.29
C GLU A 135 7.10 -4.84 9.53
N LEU A 136 6.43 -3.88 10.17
CA LEU A 136 6.23 -2.54 9.66
C LEU A 136 7.35 -1.62 10.11
N GLN A 137 8.18 -1.18 9.16
CA GLN A 137 9.21 -0.18 9.40
C GLN A 137 8.69 1.22 9.14
N VAL A 138 8.43 1.92 10.24
CA VAL A 138 7.76 3.22 10.21
C VAL A 138 8.79 4.34 10.45
N PRO A 139 8.84 5.37 9.58
CA PRO A 139 9.67 6.54 9.81
C PRO A 139 9.15 7.38 10.99
N PRO A 140 10.00 8.23 11.61
CA PRO A 140 9.59 9.12 12.69
C PRO A 140 8.34 9.93 12.33
N GLY A 141 7.33 9.91 13.21
CA GLY A 141 6.04 10.58 13.02
C GLY A 141 5.02 9.81 12.16
N GLY A 142 5.40 8.72 11.49
CA GLY A 142 4.51 7.88 10.68
C GLY A 142 3.55 6.99 11.47
N ARG A 143 3.67 6.94 12.80
CA ARG A 143 2.88 6.04 13.67
C ARG A 143 1.44 6.48 13.88
N LYS A 144 1.14 7.77 13.69
CA LYS A 144 -0.18 8.31 14.01
C LYS A 144 -1.22 7.74 13.04
N GLY A 145 -2.18 6.99 13.57
CA GLY A 145 -3.24 6.33 12.79
C GLY A 145 -2.92 4.90 12.34
N LEU A 146 -1.65 4.46 12.43
CA LEU A 146 -1.23 3.14 11.94
C LEU A 146 -1.84 2.00 12.76
N VAL A 147 -1.92 2.15 14.09
CA VAL A 147 -2.47 1.14 15.02
C VAL A 147 -3.86 0.65 14.61
N GLN A 148 -4.71 1.55 14.11
CA GLN A 148 -6.05 1.18 13.65
C GLN A 148 -5.98 0.23 12.44
N TRP A 149 -5.03 0.44 11.55
CA TRP A 149 -4.85 -0.36 10.34
C TRP A 149 -4.10 -1.66 10.61
N GLU A 150 -3.20 -1.68 11.58
CA GLU A 150 -2.61 -2.91 12.12
C GLU A 150 -3.71 -3.83 12.66
N MET A 151 -4.66 -3.29 13.44
CA MET A 151 -5.81 -4.04 13.93
C MET A 151 -6.69 -4.56 12.79
N LEU A 152 -6.93 -3.76 11.75
CA LEU A 152 -7.69 -4.20 10.58
C LEU A 152 -6.99 -5.38 9.87
N ILE A 153 -5.68 -5.27 9.64
CA ILE A 153 -4.87 -6.33 9.02
C ILE A 153 -4.96 -7.62 9.83
N MET A 154 -4.78 -7.56 11.16
CA MET A 154 -4.85 -8.74 12.02
C MET A 154 -6.25 -9.38 12.08
N GLN A 155 -7.31 -8.58 11.91
CA GLN A 155 -8.68 -9.10 11.83
C GLN A 155 -8.98 -9.76 10.48
N LEU A 156 -8.46 -9.21 9.38
CA LEU A 156 -8.63 -9.76 8.04
C LEU A 156 -7.76 -11.00 7.79
N TYR A 157 -6.57 -11.04 8.37
CA TYR A 157 -5.58 -12.10 8.17
C TYR A 157 -5.11 -12.67 9.52
N PRO A 158 -5.89 -13.56 10.16
CA PRO A 158 -5.57 -14.10 11.48
C PRO A 158 -4.26 -14.91 11.56
N TRP A 159 -3.73 -15.31 10.41
CA TRP A 159 -2.44 -16.00 10.28
C TRP A 159 -1.23 -15.03 10.29
N ILE A 160 -1.47 -13.71 10.36
CA ILE A 160 -0.45 -12.66 10.43
C ILE A 160 -0.45 -12.00 11.81
N THR A 161 0.73 -11.92 12.42
CA THR A 161 1.02 -11.02 13.54
C THR A 161 1.69 -9.75 13.01
N VAL A 162 1.31 -8.58 13.50
CA VAL A 162 1.91 -7.30 13.07
C VAL A 162 2.87 -6.79 14.14
N GLU A 163 4.09 -6.45 13.73
CA GLU A 163 5.11 -5.86 14.61
C GLU A 163 5.62 -4.53 14.04
N GLU A 164 5.62 -3.48 14.87
CA GLU A 164 6.17 -2.19 14.47
C GLU A 164 7.65 -2.10 14.86
N THR A 165 8.53 -1.83 13.89
CA THR A 165 9.95 -1.58 14.14
C THR A 165 10.31 -0.15 13.75
N ALA A 166 11.02 0.56 14.64
CA ALA A 166 11.50 1.89 14.31
C ALA A 166 12.62 1.77 13.26
N ALA A 167 12.58 2.60 12.20
CA ALA A 167 13.55 2.58 11.11
C ALA A 167 15.03 2.61 11.55
N GLY A 168 15.34 3.12 12.75
CA GLY A 168 16.70 3.16 13.32
C GLY A 168 17.24 1.85 13.91
N GLN A 169 16.43 0.78 14.03
CA GLN A 169 16.89 -0.50 14.57
C GLN A 169 17.51 -1.44 13.52
N ILE A 170 17.23 -1.23 12.23
CA ILE A 170 17.60 -2.17 11.17
C ILE A 170 18.86 -1.73 10.41
N GLU A 171 19.20 -0.43 10.41
CA GLU A 171 20.54 0.03 9.99
C GLU A 171 21.66 -0.64 10.80
N ARG A 172 21.42 -0.98 12.07
CA ARG A 172 22.39 -1.71 12.90
C ARG A 172 22.48 -3.21 12.60
N LYS A 173 21.41 -3.85 12.12
CA LYS A 173 21.45 -5.28 11.74
C LYS A 173 22.15 -5.46 10.37
N PHE A 174 21.86 -4.60 9.39
CA PHE A 174 22.54 -4.67 8.09
C PHE A 174 23.97 -4.11 8.08
N ALA A 175 24.33 -3.20 9.00
CA ALA A 175 25.72 -2.77 9.15
C ALA A 175 26.62 -3.85 9.77
N ALA A 176 26.08 -4.73 10.61
CA ALA A 176 26.83 -5.84 11.20
C ALA A 176 27.11 -6.98 10.19
N ASP A 177 26.22 -7.19 9.22
CA ASP A 177 26.40 -8.22 8.17
C ASP A 177 27.20 -7.73 6.95
N LYS A 178 27.45 -6.42 6.82
CA LYS A 178 28.18 -5.85 5.67
C LYS A 178 29.71 -5.91 5.78
N ASP A 179 30.27 -6.45 6.86
CA ASP A 179 31.72 -6.57 7.01
C ASP A 179 32.32 -7.80 6.28
N THR A 180 31.49 -8.58 5.56
CA THR A 180 31.98 -9.66 4.68
C THR A 180 31.18 -9.77 3.39
N SER A 181 31.22 -8.74 2.52
CA SER A 181 31.16 -8.93 1.05
C SER A 181 31.26 -7.59 0.33
N GLN A 182 32.48 -7.23 -0.05
CA GLN A 182 32.69 -6.23 -1.11
C GLN A 182 32.45 -6.86 -2.49
N LYS A 183 31.89 -6.01 -3.37
CA LYS A 183 31.75 -6.07 -4.84
C LYS A 183 30.46 -6.73 -5.35
N GLU A 184 29.53 -5.90 -5.80
CA GLU A 184 29.24 -5.76 -7.24
C GLU A 184 28.39 -4.51 -7.56
N ASN A 185 28.55 -4.02 -8.78
CA ASN A 185 28.11 -2.72 -9.29
C ASN A 185 26.62 -2.68 -9.66
N GLY A 186 25.99 -1.52 -9.39
CA GLY A 186 25.23 -0.74 -10.38
C GLY A 186 23.86 -1.21 -10.88
N LYS A 187 22.91 -0.26 -10.84
CA LYS A 187 21.59 -0.19 -11.51
C LYS A 187 20.41 -0.86 -10.80
N GLY A 188 19.52 -0.03 -10.27
CA GLY A 188 18.20 -0.48 -9.81
C GLY A 188 17.37 0.64 -9.20
N ASN A 189 16.90 1.58 -10.02
CA ASN A 189 15.77 2.47 -9.67
C ASN A 189 15.12 3.17 -10.87
N SER A 190 15.56 2.92 -12.11
CA SER A 190 14.96 3.51 -13.32
C SER A 190 13.64 2.84 -13.72
N SER A 191 13.43 1.58 -13.35
CA SER A 191 12.28 0.78 -13.82
C SER A 191 10.96 1.15 -13.13
N PHE A 192 10.99 1.67 -11.90
CA PHE A 192 9.79 2.12 -11.18
C PHE A 192 9.23 3.39 -11.81
N TRP A 193 10.07 4.41 -12.02
CA TRP A 193 9.66 5.65 -12.69
C TRP A 193 9.29 5.44 -14.17
N GLU A 194 9.94 4.51 -14.88
CA GLU A 194 9.51 4.12 -16.24
C GLU A 194 8.15 3.40 -16.26
N ARG A 195 7.82 2.63 -15.22
CA ARG A 195 6.50 2.00 -15.06
C ARG A 195 5.41 3.02 -14.73
N CYS A 196 5.66 3.94 -13.79
CA CYS A 196 4.75 5.06 -13.51
C CYS A 196 4.51 5.90 -14.77
N ARG A 197 5.56 6.18 -15.55
CA ARG A 197 5.46 6.91 -16.82
C ARG A 197 4.64 6.17 -17.86
N LYS A 198 4.83 4.86 -18.04
CA LYS A 198 4.05 4.05 -19.01
C LYS A 198 2.57 3.91 -18.64
N MET A 199 2.26 3.90 -17.35
CA MET A 199 0.89 3.76 -16.84
C MET A 199 0.09 5.05 -16.99
N ILE A 200 0.72 6.20 -16.71
CA ILE A 200 0.15 7.52 -17.03
C ILE A 200 -0.10 7.66 -18.55
N MET A 201 0.80 7.12 -19.38
CA MET A 201 0.61 7.10 -20.85
C MET A 201 -0.53 6.18 -21.36
N GLY A 202 -1.12 5.33 -20.50
CA GLY A 202 -2.22 4.43 -20.85
C GLY A 202 -3.61 5.06 -20.75
N ILE A 203 -3.76 6.15 -19.99
CA ILE A 203 -5.05 6.77 -19.64
C ILE A 203 -5.71 7.52 -20.83
N LYS A 204 -5.06 7.57 -22.01
CA LYS A 204 -5.66 8.11 -23.24
C LYS A 204 -5.63 7.14 -24.42
N ARG A 205 -6.47 6.10 -24.40
CA ARG A 205 -7.00 5.47 -25.62
C ARG A 205 -8.40 4.89 -25.44
N LYS A 206 -9.39 5.71 -25.10
CA LYS A 206 -10.75 5.52 -25.64
C LYS A 206 -11.27 6.88 -26.08
N LYS A 207 -11.42 7.03 -27.39
CA LYS A 207 -12.16 8.11 -28.06
C LYS A 207 -13.63 7.78 -28.05
#